data_AF-A0A817WBL6-F1
#
_entry.id   AF-A0A817WBL6-F1
#
_cell.length_a   1.000
_cell.length_b   1.000
_cell.length_c   1.000
_cell.angle_alpha   90.00
_cell.angle_beta   90.00
_cell.angle_gamma   90.00
#
_symmetry.space_group_name_H-M   'P 1'
#
loop_
_entity.id
_entity.type
_entity.pdbx_description
1 polymer ?
#
loop_
_entity_poly.entity_id
_entity_poly.type
_entity_poly.pdbx_seq_one_letter_code
_entity_poly.pdbx_strand_id
1 'polypeptide(L)'
;ILFLQAMADIRYSSIEEDFNYGSNVASCHVYIRMQFLRKVYSIVAVQLCFVAIVSSVIISLENVKLFFQNNPGFVLLLLLATMVSLFALYINRLEYPINFALLGIFTLFESLTIGTVVSFFDKILVIQAVIITAAIVIGLTIYTFQTKRDFSDMGAILALADTKIIIIHKKRAISIRSFECIANNTIFFRCIYFSEAISI
;
A
#
# COMPACT_ATOMS: atom_id res chain seq x y z
N ILE A 1 -32.30 -20.33 -45.31
CA ILE A 1 -31.10 -21.09 -44.89
C ILE A 1 -29.98 -20.14 -44.49
N LEU A 2 -29.49 -19.27 -45.40
CA LEU A 2 -28.45 -18.28 -45.10
C LEU A 2 -28.78 -17.32 -43.94
N PHE A 3 -30.03 -16.88 -43.82
CA PHE A 3 -30.50 -16.01 -42.72
C PHE A 3 -30.52 -16.72 -41.35
N LEU A 4 -30.82 -18.02 -41.33
CA LEU A 4 -30.80 -18.81 -40.07
C LEU A 4 -29.38 -19.11 -39.63
N GLN A 5 -28.46 -19.33 -40.58
CA GLN A 5 -27.04 -19.47 -40.28
C GLN A 5 -26.44 -18.16 -39.75
N ALA A 6 -26.79 -17.02 -40.33
CA ALA A 6 -26.38 -15.71 -39.83
C ALA A 6 -26.91 -15.43 -38.41
N MET A 7 -28.17 -15.77 -38.13
CA MET A 7 -28.75 -15.65 -36.79
C MET A 7 -28.09 -16.58 -35.76
N ALA A 8 -27.73 -17.81 -36.16
CA ALA A 8 -27.03 -18.75 -35.29
C ALA A 8 -25.59 -18.30 -34.99
N ASP A 9 -24.90 -17.74 -35.99
CA ASP A 9 -23.54 -17.22 -35.88
C ASP A 9 -23.50 -15.97 -34.97
N ILE A 10 -24.43 -15.03 -35.16
CA ILE A 10 -24.59 -13.85 -34.28
C ILE A 10 -24.90 -14.26 -32.84
N ARG A 11 -25.74 -15.29 -32.65
CA ARG A 11 -26.09 -15.77 -31.31
C ARG A 11 -24.93 -16.52 -30.65
N TYR A 12 -24.10 -17.21 -31.43
CA TYR A 12 -22.89 -17.84 -30.92
C TYR A 12 -21.84 -16.80 -30.51
N SER A 13 -21.59 -15.80 -31.36
CA SER A 13 -20.64 -14.71 -31.06
C SER A 13 -21.10 -13.86 -29.87
N SER A 14 -22.40 -13.58 -29.72
CA SER A 14 -22.91 -12.85 -28.54
C SER A 14 -22.74 -13.64 -27.24
N ILE A 15 -22.92 -14.96 -27.29
CA ILE A 15 -22.74 -15.82 -26.11
C ILE A 15 -21.24 -15.88 -25.76
N GLU A 16 -20.37 -16.01 -26.76
CA GLU A 16 -18.92 -16.02 -26.56
C GLU A 16 -18.40 -14.68 -26.06
N GLU A 17 -18.95 -13.55 -26.52
CA GLU A 17 -18.67 -12.20 -25.99
C GLU A 17 -19.20 -11.98 -24.57
N ASP A 18 -20.38 -12.50 -24.22
CA ASP A 18 -20.91 -12.48 -22.84
C ASP A 18 -20.05 -13.33 -21.88
N PHE A 19 -19.44 -14.41 -22.37
CA PHE A 19 -18.47 -15.20 -21.60
C PHE A 19 -17.06 -14.58 -21.58
N ASN A 20 -16.69 -13.83 -22.62
CA ASN A 20 -15.41 -13.14 -22.72
C ASN A 20 -15.43 -11.73 -22.10
N TYR A 21 -16.61 -11.25 -21.68
CA TYR A 21 -16.72 -10.07 -20.83
C TYR A 21 -16.16 -10.45 -19.45
N GLY A 22 -14.94 -9.96 -19.17
CA GLY A 22 -14.30 -10.06 -17.87
C GLY A 22 -15.19 -9.43 -16.81
N SER A 23 -16.08 -10.23 -16.24
CA SER A 23 -17.00 -9.82 -15.18
C SER A 23 -16.17 -9.26 -14.03
N ASN A 24 -16.37 -7.98 -13.72
CA ASN A 24 -15.70 -7.37 -12.60
C ASN A 24 -16.11 -8.13 -11.31
N VAL A 25 -15.17 -8.27 -10.36
CA VAL A 25 -15.43 -9.00 -9.11
C VAL A 25 -16.59 -8.41 -8.30
N ALA A 26 -16.99 -7.17 -8.60
CA ALA A 26 -18.13 -6.49 -8.00
C ALA A 26 -19.48 -7.06 -8.47
N SER A 27 -19.58 -7.50 -9.73
CA SER A 27 -20.80 -8.07 -10.36
C SER A 27 -20.99 -9.56 -10.07
N CYS A 28 -19.94 -10.22 -9.56
CA CYS A 28 -19.98 -11.65 -9.24
C CYS A 28 -20.87 -11.96 -8.02
N HIS A 29 -21.30 -13.22 -7.92
CA HIS A 29 -21.99 -13.73 -6.72
C HIS A 29 -21.22 -13.36 -5.45
N VAL A 30 -21.95 -12.95 -4.41
CA VAL A 30 -21.48 -12.53 -3.09
C VAL A 30 -20.35 -13.45 -2.56
N TYR A 31 -20.53 -14.77 -2.66
CA TYR A 31 -19.52 -15.77 -2.28
C TYR A 31 -18.16 -15.65 -2.98
N ILE A 32 -18.12 -15.34 -4.28
CA ILE A 32 -16.89 -15.16 -5.07
C ILE A 32 -16.21 -13.84 -4.69
N ARG A 33 -16.98 -12.77 -4.54
CA ARG A 33 -16.48 -11.46 -4.11
C ARG A 33 -15.82 -11.53 -2.73
N MET A 34 -16.45 -12.19 -1.76
CA MET A 34 -15.88 -12.38 -0.43
C MET A 34 -14.60 -13.21 -0.42
N GLN A 35 -14.46 -14.21 -1.30
CA GLN A 35 -13.21 -14.96 -1.42
C GLN A 35 -12.07 -14.13 -2.00
N PHE A 36 -12.36 -13.30 -3.01
CA PHE A 36 -11.38 -12.37 -3.56
C PHE A 36 -10.90 -11.37 -2.50
N LEU A 37 -11.86 -10.72 -1.82
CA LEU A 37 -11.55 -9.77 -0.75
C LEU A 37 -10.71 -10.42 0.36
N ARG A 38 -11.11 -11.61 0.81
CA ARG A 38 -10.39 -12.37 1.84
C ARG A 38 -8.93 -12.62 1.48
N LYS A 39 -8.62 -12.94 0.22
CA LYS A 39 -7.24 -13.10 -0.25
C LYS A 39 -6.47 -11.78 -0.18
N VAL A 40 -7.05 -10.70 -0.69
CA VAL A 40 -6.40 -9.36 -0.71
C VAL A 40 -6.13 -8.86 0.71
N TYR A 41 -7.13 -8.89 1.60
CA TYR A 41 -6.96 -8.46 2.99
C TYR A 41 -5.93 -9.32 3.74
N SER A 42 -5.89 -10.62 3.47
CA SER A 42 -4.88 -11.49 4.06
C SER A 42 -3.47 -11.14 3.61
N ILE A 43 -3.27 -10.79 2.33
CA ILE A 43 -1.95 -10.36 1.80
C ILE A 43 -1.52 -9.07 2.48
N VAL A 44 -2.40 -8.06 2.52
CA VAL A 44 -2.09 -6.76 3.13
C VAL A 44 -1.79 -6.91 4.63
N ALA A 45 -2.54 -7.76 5.35
CA ALA A 45 -2.29 -8.02 6.76
C ALA A 45 -0.89 -8.62 6.98
N VAL A 46 -0.48 -9.59 6.15
CA VAL A 46 0.86 -10.17 6.21
C VAL A 46 1.94 -9.13 5.92
N GLN A 47 1.73 -8.27 4.92
CA GLN A 47 2.68 -7.19 4.59
C GLN A 47 2.85 -6.20 5.75
N LEU A 48 1.76 -5.77 6.38
CA LEU A 48 1.83 -4.85 7.53
C LEU A 48 2.51 -5.48 8.74
N CYS A 49 2.22 -6.76 9.03
CA CYS A 49 2.92 -7.51 10.06
C CYS A 49 4.42 -7.64 9.76
N PHE A 50 4.79 -7.91 8.50
CA PHE A 50 6.18 -8.01 8.09
C PHE A 50 6.93 -6.68 8.30
N VAL A 51 6.35 -5.55 7.88
CA VAL A 51 6.91 -4.20 8.10
C VAL A 51 7.09 -3.92 9.59
N ALA A 52 6.09 -4.25 10.41
CA ALA A 52 6.13 -4.08 11.86
C ALA A 52 7.26 -4.90 12.52
N ILE A 53 7.48 -6.14 12.06
CA ILE A 53 8.55 -7.00 12.56
C ILE A 53 9.92 -6.45 12.15
N VAL A 54 10.11 -6.12 10.87
CA VAL A 54 11.39 -5.61 10.36
C VAL A 54 11.77 -4.29 11.04
N SER A 55 10.82 -3.36 11.19
CA SER A 55 11.07 -2.09 11.89
C SER A 55 11.43 -2.30 13.38
N SER A 56 10.78 -3.24 14.06
CA SER A 56 11.11 -3.62 15.44
C SER A 56 12.51 -4.25 15.56
N VAL A 57 12.94 -5.06 14.58
CA VAL A 57 14.28 -5.63 14.54
C VAL A 57 15.33 -4.54 14.32
N ILE A 58 15.11 -3.63 13.37
CA ILE A 58 16.02 -2.51 13.07
C ILE A 58 16.25 -1.63 14.31
N ILE A 59 15.19 -1.32 15.07
CA ILE A 59 15.33 -0.45 16.25
C ILE A 59 15.97 -1.17 17.44
N SER A 60 15.84 -2.50 17.50
CA SER A 60 16.43 -3.33 18.55
C SER A 60 17.94 -3.55 18.35
N LEU A 61 18.42 -3.42 17.11
CA LEU A 61 19.83 -3.57 16.74
C LEU A 61 20.52 -2.20 16.60
N GLU A 62 21.24 -1.78 17.63
CA GLU A 62 21.93 -0.48 17.67
C GLU A 62 22.89 -0.29 16.48
N ASN A 63 23.61 -1.34 16.06
CA ASN A 63 24.54 -1.30 14.92
C ASN A 63 23.82 -0.98 13.60
N VAL A 64 22.63 -1.54 13.40
CA VAL A 64 21.82 -1.34 12.19
C VAL A 64 21.24 0.07 12.19
N LYS A 65 20.71 0.51 13.34
CA LYS A 65 20.24 1.88 13.53
C LYS A 65 21.34 2.92 13.21
N LEU A 66 22.54 2.75 13.76
CA LEU A 66 23.66 3.66 13.51
C LEU A 66 24.09 3.66 12.04
N PHE A 67 24.06 2.51 11.37
CA PHE A 67 24.36 2.41 9.93
C PHE A 67 23.44 3.30 9.09
N PHE A 68 22.13 3.27 9.35
CA PHE A 68 21.13 4.07 8.64
C PHE A 68 21.26 5.57 8.94
N GLN A 69 21.55 5.92 10.19
CA GLN A 69 21.73 7.33 10.60
C GLN A 69 23.00 7.95 10.00
N ASN A 70 24.08 7.17 9.88
CA ASN A 70 25.35 7.65 9.34
C ASN A 70 25.36 7.75 7.80
N ASN A 71 24.47 7.05 7.10
CA ASN A 71 24.43 7.00 5.64
C ASN A 71 23.10 7.52 5.09
N PRO A 72 22.82 8.83 5.14
CA PRO A 72 21.57 9.40 4.61
C PRO A 72 21.39 9.13 3.10
N GLY A 73 22.48 8.94 2.36
CA GLY A 73 22.43 8.54 0.94
C GLY A 73 21.81 7.15 0.72
N PHE A 74 21.95 6.24 1.68
CA PHE A 74 21.34 4.90 1.61
C PHE A 74 19.81 4.97 1.72
N VAL A 75 19.30 5.93 2.50
CA VAL A 75 17.85 6.17 2.63
C VAL A 75 17.25 6.69 1.33
N LEU A 76 17.94 7.61 0.64
CA LEU A 76 17.53 8.07 -0.68
C LEU A 76 17.53 6.93 -1.71
N LEU A 77 18.53 6.04 -1.65
CA LEU A 77 18.58 4.86 -2.52
C LEU A 77 17.40 3.91 -2.26
N LEU A 78 17.05 3.66 -1.00
CA LEU A 78 15.89 2.84 -0.63
C LEU A 78 14.58 3.46 -1.13
N LEU A 79 14.44 4.78 -1.03
CA LEU A 79 13.26 5.49 -1.54
C LEU A 79 13.16 5.44 -3.07
N LEU A 80 14.29 5.54 -3.78
CA LEU A 80 14.29 5.31 -5.24
C LEU A 80 13.96 3.84 -5.57
N ALA A 81 14.45 2.90 -4.78
CA ALA A 81 14.15 1.48 -4.97
C ALA A 81 12.67 1.15 -4.76
N THR A 82 11.99 1.77 -3.78
CA THR A 82 10.53 1.60 -3.62
C THR A 82 9.76 2.14 -4.82
N MET A 83 10.16 3.30 -5.37
CA MET A 83 9.53 3.89 -6.56
C MET A 83 9.72 3.00 -7.81
N VAL A 84 10.94 2.50 -8.04
CA VAL A 84 11.21 1.59 -9.17
C VAL A 84 10.44 0.29 -9.02
N SER A 85 10.39 -0.29 -7.81
CA SER A 85 9.63 -1.51 -7.54
C SER A 85 8.13 -1.30 -7.76
N LEU A 86 7.60 -0.13 -7.41
CA LEU A 86 6.19 0.22 -7.65
C LEU A 86 5.89 0.32 -9.15
N PHE A 87 6.77 0.94 -9.93
CA PHE A 87 6.63 1.03 -11.38
C PHE A 87 6.70 -0.34 -12.06
N ALA A 88 7.63 -1.19 -11.64
CA ALA A 88 7.72 -2.57 -12.12
C ALA A 88 6.45 -3.37 -11.80
N LEU A 89 5.87 -3.17 -10.62
CA LEU A 89 4.61 -3.81 -10.22
C LEU A 89 3.43 -3.32 -11.08
N TYR A 90 3.41 -2.04 -11.43
CA TYR A 90 2.36 -1.48 -12.28
C TYR A 90 2.33 -2.10 -13.68
N ILE A 91 3.52 -2.32 -14.27
CA ILE A 91 3.67 -2.97 -15.57
C ILE A 91 3.24 -4.44 -15.48
N ASN A 92 3.76 -5.19 -14.51
CA ASN A 92 3.55 -6.64 -14.41
C ASN A 92 2.34 -7.02 -13.54
N ARG A 93 1.36 -6.13 -13.35
CA ARG A 93 0.23 -6.34 -12.44
C ARG A 93 -0.65 -7.54 -12.81
N LEU A 94 -0.72 -7.88 -14.10
CA LEU A 94 -1.53 -8.97 -14.64
C LEU A 94 -0.78 -10.30 -14.72
N GLU A 95 0.53 -10.31 -14.53
CA GLU A 95 1.37 -11.50 -14.69
C GLU A 95 1.50 -12.27 -13.38
N TYR A 96 0.74 -13.36 -13.27
CA TYR A 96 0.91 -14.33 -12.19
C TYR A 96 1.99 -15.36 -12.56
N PRO A 97 2.96 -15.68 -11.68
CA PRO A 97 3.07 -15.31 -10.26
C PRO A 97 4.03 -14.13 -9.97
N ILE A 98 4.59 -13.50 -11.01
CA ILE A 98 5.64 -12.48 -10.89
C ILE A 98 5.16 -11.29 -10.05
N ASN A 99 3.88 -10.90 -10.17
CA ASN A 99 3.28 -9.83 -9.39
C ASN A 99 3.44 -10.00 -7.86
N PHE A 100 3.33 -11.22 -7.33
CA PHE A 100 3.50 -11.49 -5.90
C PHE A 100 4.96 -11.37 -5.45
N ALA A 101 5.91 -11.77 -6.29
CA ALA A 101 7.33 -11.60 -6.00
C ALA A 101 7.71 -10.12 -5.98
N LEU A 102 7.27 -9.34 -6.97
CA LEU A 102 7.48 -7.88 -7.01
C LEU A 102 6.81 -7.17 -5.83
N LEU A 103 5.61 -7.63 -5.43
CA LEU A 103 4.92 -7.11 -4.26
C LEU A 103 5.72 -7.38 -2.96
N GLY A 104 6.34 -8.55 -2.84
CA GLY A 104 7.24 -8.88 -1.73
C GLY A 104 8.48 -7.99 -1.70
N ILE A 105 9.12 -7.78 -2.85
CA ILE A 105 10.29 -6.90 -3.00
C ILE A 105 9.94 -5.45 -2.61
N PHE A 106 8.79 -4.96 -3.07
CA PHE A 106 8.27 -3.65 -2.68
C PHE A 106 8.10 -3.56 -1.16
N THR A 107 7.49 -4.57 -0.55
CA THR A 107 7.28 -4.62 0.91
C THR A 107 8.60 -4.62 1.68
N LEU A 108 9.64 -5.27 1.13
CA LEU A 108 10.97 -5.29 1.74
C LEU A 108 11.58 -3.89 1.73
N PHE A 109 11.66 -3.23 0.58
CA PHE A 109 12.22 -1.86 0.51
C PHE A 109 11.42 -0.86 1.34
N GLU A 110 10.09 -0.99 1.36
CA GLU A 110 9.22 -0.17 2.20
C GLU A 110 9.50 -0.40 3.69
N SER A 111 9.66 -1.66 4.12
CA SER A 111 9.96 -1.99 5.51
C SER A 111 11.30 -1.42 6.00
N LEU A 112 12.32 -1.39 5.13
CA LEU A 112 13.62 -0.78 5.44
C LEU A 112 13.52 0.75 5.52
N THR A 113 12.74 1.36 4.64
CA THR A 113 12.48 2.81 4.64
C THR A 113 11.76 3.23 5.91
N ILE A 114 10.66 2.54 6.26
CA ILE A 114 9.92 2.77 7.50
C ILE A 114 10.80 2.50 8.72
N GLY A 115 11.56 1.41 8.73
CA GLY A 115 12.49 1.10 9.83
C GLY A 115 13.51 2.20 10.07
N THR A 116 14.00 2.84 9.01
CA THR A 116 14.91 3.99 9.11
C THR A 116 14.22 5.22 9.70
N VAL A 117 13.02 5.56 9.23
CA VAL A 117 12.25 6.70 9.78
C VAL A 117 11.95 6.49 11.27
N VAL A 118 11.54 5.28 11.62
CA VAL A 118 11.20 4.87 12.98
C VAL A 118 12.44 4.89 13.90
N SER A 119 13.64 4.70 13.35
CA SER A 119 14.90 4.73 14.10
C SER A 119 15.24 6.09 14.73
N PHE A 120 14.62 7.17 14.27
CA PHE A 120 14.75 8.51 14.84
C PHE A 120 13.84 8.76 16.05
N PHE A 121 12.91 7.84 16.33
CA PHE A 121 12.01 7.91 17.48
C PHE A 121 12.49 7.03 18.64
N ASP A 122 11.95 7.28 19.83
CA ASP A 122 12.27 6.48 21.01
C ASP A 122 11.76 5.04 20.89
N LYS A 123 12.65 4.07 21.11
CA LYS A 123 12.37 2.63 21.00
C LYS A 123 11.14 2.17 21.78
N ILE A 124 10.92 2.74 22.97
CA ILE A 124 9.80 2.36 23.84
C ILE A 124 8.47 2.78 23.20
N LEU A 125 8.39 4.00 22.66
CA LEU A 125 7.20 4.52 21.99
C LEU A 125 6.90 3.72 20.71
N VAL A 126 7.95 3.39 19.96
CA VAL A 126 7.85 2.61 18.73
C VAL A 126 7.31 1.20 18.99
N ILE A 127 7.88 0.48 19.96
CA ILE A 127 7.45 -0.89 20.27
C ILE A 127 5.99 -0.91 20.74
N GLN A 128 5.58 0.07 21.54
CA GLN A 128 4.17 0.21 21.94
C GLN A 128 3.25 0.45 20.73
N ALA A 129 3.63 1.35 19.82
CA ALA A 129 2.86 1.61 18.61
C ALA A 129 2.75 0.36 17.73
N VAL A 130 3.84 -0.38 17.55
CA VAL A 130 3.88 -1.64 16.79
C VAL A 130 2.92 -2.68 17.37
N ILE A 131 2.90 -2.84 18.71
CA ILE A 131 1.99 -3.80 19.37
C ILE A 131 0.52 -3.42 19.14
N ILE A 132 0.18 -2.15 19.29
CA ILE A 132 -1.20 -1.67 19.07
C ILE A 132 -1.62 -1.87 17.61
N THR A 133 -0.77 -1.47 16.66
CA THR A 133 -1.05 -1.64 15.23
C THR A 133 -1.18 -3.11 14.86
N ALA A 134 -0.33 -3.99 15.38
CA ALA A 134 -0.43 -5.43 15.15
C ALA A 134 -1.74 -6.00 15.71
N ALA A 135 -2.15 -5.60 16.92
CA ALA A 135 -3.42 -6.01 17.51
C ALA A 135 -4.62 -5.57 16.65
N ILE A 136 -4.60 -4.34 16.14
CA ILE A 136 -5.65 -3.81 15.25
C ILE A 136 -5.68 -4.58 13.92
N VAL A 137 -4.52 -4.80 13.28
CA VAL A 137 -4.42 -5.52 12.01
C VAL A 137 -4.92 -6.95 12.17
N ILE A 138 -4.51 -7.66 13.21
CA ILE A 138 -4.96 -9.04 13.48
C ILE A 138 -6.46 -9.07 13.80
N GLY A 139 -6.93 -8.16 14.65
CA GLY A 139 -8.36 -8.05 15.01
C GLY A 139 -9.25 -7.78 13.80
N LEU A 140 -8.87 -6.82 12.95
CA LEU A 140 -9.55 -6.53 11.69
C LEU A 140 -9.49 -7.72 10.73
N THR A 141 -8.34 -8.39 10.64
CA THR A 141 -8.19 -9.58 9.79
C THR A 141 -9.15 -10.67 10.21
N ILE A 142 -9.19 -11.03 11.50
CA ILE A 142 -10.15 -12.02 12.04
C ILE A 142 -11.60 -11.56 11.83
N TYR A 143 -11.89 -10.28 12.05
CA TYR A 143 -13.21 -9.71 11.82
C TYR A 143 -13.64 -9.84 10.35
N THR A 144 -12.75 -9.54 9.40
CA THR A 144 -13.03 -9.68 7.96
C THR A 144 -13.23 -11.14 7.53
N PHE A 145 -12.60 -12.10 8.21
CA PHE A 145 -12.82 -13.53 7.95
C PHE A 145 -14.18 -14.03 8.45
N GLN A 146 -14.69 -13.46 9.55
CA GLN A 146 -15.96 -13.87 10.16
C GLN A 146 -17.18 -13.12 9.62
N THR A 147 -17.00 -11.85 9.22
CA THR A 147 -18.12 -11.03 8.77
C THR A 147 -18.57 -11.42 7.36
N LYS A 148 -19.89 -11.59 7.20
CA LYS A 148 -20.56 -11.78 5.90
C LYS A 148 -21.16 -10.47 5.36
N ARG A 149 -20.87 -9.34 6.01
CA ARG A 149 -21.40 -8.03 5.60
C ARG A 149 -20.57 -7.45 4.47
N ASP A 150 -21.22 -7.12 3.36
CA ASP A 150 -20.63 -6.38 2.25
C ASP A 150 -20.41 -4.92 2.68
N PHE A 151 -19.15 -4.51 2.87
CA PHE A 151 -18.76 -3.11 3.18
C PHE A 151 -18.66 -2.23 1.93
N SER A 152 -19.44 -2.53 0.88
CA SER A 152 -19.37 -1.82 -0.40
C SER A 152 -19.58 -0.32 -0.26
N ASP A 153 -20.45 0.10 0.67
CA ASP A 153 -20.75 1.51 0.92
C ASP A 153 -19.70 2.20 1.82
N MET A 154 -18.95 1.44 2.63
CA MET A 154 -17.90 1.98 3.51
C MET A 154 -16.62 2.34 2.75
N GLY A 155 -16.36 1.74 1.58
CA GLY A 155 -15.22 2.09 0.73
C GLY A 155 -15.28 3.55 0.21
N ALA A 156 -16.47 4.02 -0.16
CA ALA A 156 -16.68 5.41 -0.59
C ALA A 156 -16.50 6.41 0.56
N ILE A 157 -16.91 6.04 1.78
CA ILE A 157 -16.74 6.86 2.99
C ILE A 157 -15.24 6.98 3.34
N LEU A 158 -14.48 5.90 3.20
CA LEU A 158 -13.02 5.90 3.41
C LEU A 158 -12.31 6.79 2.37
N ALA A 159 -12.64 6.68 1.09
CA ALA A 159 -12.05 7.53 0.05
C ALA A 159 -12.31 9.04 0.28
N LEU A 160 -13.51 9.40 0.76
CA LEU A 160 -13.84 10.78 1.13
C LEU A 160 -13.12 11.23 2.41
N ALA A 161 -12.97 10.33 3.38
CA ALA A 161 -12.23 10.60 4.60
C ALA A 161 -10.74 10.85 4.31
N ASP A 162 -10.11 10.02 3.49
CA ASP A 162 -8.71 10.16 3.09
C ASP A 162 -8.46 11.50 2.38
N THR A 163 -9.37 11.91 1.49
CA THR A 163 -9.26 13.21 0.81
C THR A 163 -9.37 14.38 1.80
N LYS A 164 -10.28 14.31 2.77
CA LYS A 164 -10.41 15.34 3.81
C LYS A 164 -9.20 15.37 4.75
N ILE A 165 -8.66 14.21 5.11
CA ILE A 165 -7.45 14.08 5.92
C ILE A 165 -6.27 14.69 5.16
N ILE A 166 -6.08 14.39 3.88
CA ILE A 166 -5.01 15.01 3.06
C ILE A 166 -5.15 16.54 3.03
N ILE A 167 -6.36 17.07 2.88
CA ILE A 167 -6.61 18.52 2.93
C ILE A 167 -6.30 19.10 4.32
N ILE A 168 -6.66 18.40 5.40
CA ILE A 168 -6.38 18.81 6.78
C ILE A 168 -4.88 18.71 7.10
N HIS A 169 -4.18 17.66 6.67
CA HIS A 169 -2.74 17.47 6.82
C HIS A 169 -1.96 18.47 5.98
N LYS A 170 -2.42 18.83 4.77
CA LYS A 170 -1.84 19.91 3.95
C LYS A 170 -2.03 21.27 4.65
N LYS A 171 -3.16 21.48 5.31
CA LYS A 171 -3.45 22.65 6.13
C LYS A 171 -2.63 22.68 7.44
N ARG A 172 -2.32 21.52 8.02
CA ARG A 172 -1.50 21.37 9.23
C ARG A 172 0.00 21.42 8.92
N ALA A 173 0.43 20.97 7.75
CA ALA A 173 1.79 21.12 7.22
C ALA A 173 2.17 22.60 7.03
N ILE A 174 1.21 23.44 6.63
CA ILE A 174 1.36 24.92 6.62
C ILE A 174 1.57 25.50 8.03
N SER A 175 1.05 24.86 9.08
CA SER A 175 1.28 25.26 10.47
C SER A 175 2.59 24.68 11.05
N ILE A 176 3.03 23.51 10.59
CA ILE A 176 4.32 22.88 10.97
C ILE A 176 5.52 23.64 10.37
N ARG A 177 5.32 24.42 9.30
CA ARG A 177 6.30 25.40 8.77
C ARG A 177 6.85 26.37 9.82
N SER A 178 6.13 26.62 10.91
CA SER A 178 6.64 27.44 12.03
C SER A 178 7.71 26.72 12.88
N PHE A 179 7.70 25.39 12.91
CA PHE A 179 8.73 24.57 13.57
C PHE A 179 9.95 24.27 12.68
N GLU A 180 9.79 24.36 11.35
CA GLU A 180 10.89 24.26 10.37
C GLU A 180 11.97 25.34 10.57
N CYS A 181 11.63 26.47 11.20
CA CYS A 181 12.57 27.55 11.50
C CYS A 181 13.61 27.16 12.58
N ILE A 182 13.35 26.14 13.41
CA ILE A 182 14.29 25.65 14.43
C ILE A 182 15.21 24.53 13.89
N ALA A 183 14.79 23.81 12.84
CA ALA A 183 15.52 22.67 12.28
C ALA A 183 16.39 23.02 11.05
N ASN A 184 16.66 24.31 10.83
CA ASN A 184 17.31 24.87 9.63
C ASN A 184 18.81 24.56 9.48
N ASN A 185 19.29 23.42 9.99
CA ASN A 185 20.69 23.00 9.82
C ASN A 185 20.88 21.58 9.26
N THR A 186 19.82 20.96 8.73
CA THR A 186 19.95 19.64 8.09
C THR A 186 19.47 19.69 6.64
N ILE A 187 20.42 19.54 5.72
CA ILE A 187 20.33 19.63 4.25
C ILE A 187 19.27 18.68 3.61
N PHE A 188 18.71 17.76 4.40
CA PHE A 188 17.91 16.61 3.97
C PHE A 188 16.52 16.96 3.41
N PHE A 189 15.81 17.95 3.97
CA PHE A 189 14.45 18.30 3.51
C PHE A 189 14.42 19.08 2.18
N ARG A 190 15.54 19.69 1.81
CA ARG A 190 15.64 20.55 0.62
C ARG A 190 15.58 19.76 -0.70
N CYS A 191 15.92 18.47 -0.66
CA CYS A 191 15.88 17.60 -1.85
C CYS A 191 14.49 17.00 -2.10
N ILE A 192 13.69 16.74 -1.07
CA ILE A 192 12.34 16.19 -1.22
C ILE A 192 11.38 17.26 -1.79
N TYR A 193 11.48 18.50 -1.33
CA TYR A 193 10.64 19.60 -1.84
C TYR A 193 10.99 20.05 -3.27
N PHE A 194 12.22 19.85 -3.74
CA PHE A 194 12.58 20.21 -5.12
C PHE A 194 11.92 19.29 -6.16
N SER A 195 11.58 18.05 -5.78
CA SER A 195 10.90 17.10 -6.67
C SER A 195 9.40 17.38 -6.83
N GLU A 196 8.73 17.95 -5.82
CA GLU A 196 7.31 18.32 -5.93
C GLU A 196 7.09 19.67 -6.63
N ALA A 197 8.10 20.54 -6.68
CA ALA A 197 8.01 21.85 -7.34
C ALA A 197 8.08 21.80 -8.89
N ILE A 198 8.38 20.64 -9.47
CA ILE A 198 8.56 20.45 -10.93
C ILE A 198 7.33 19.80 -11.61
N SER A 199 6.29 19.44 -10.86
CA SER A 199 5.06 18.85 -11.43
C SER A 199 3.80 19.74 -11.31
N ILE A 200 3.97 21.06 -11.10
CA ILE A 200 2.96 22.10 -11.33
C ILE A 200 3.54 23.06 -12.37
#